data_AF-A0A9E1IK74-F1
#
_entry.id   AF-A0A9E1IK74-F1
#
_cell.length_a   1.000
_cell.length_b   1.000
_cell.length_c   1.000
_cell.angle_alpha   90.00
_cell.angle_beta   90.00
_cell.angle_gamma   90.00
#
_symmetry.space_group_name_H-M   'P 1'
#
loop_
_entity.id
_entity.type
_entity.pdbx_description
1 polymer ?
#
loop_
_entity_poly.entity_id
_entity_poly.type
_entity_poly.pdbx_seq_one_letter_code
_entity_poly.pdbx_strand_id
1 'polypeptide(L)'
;MAGRSRQYVPCTMMNASLVYDLKYVLMGGFLATGPVVETIVDDSPLGQYGYRKLLVKDDVIVGGTFIEDRRHFMAYRQLMQTRVKLGEFKDRLLKPDFDPNLCLPAGGMDYYFF
;
A
#
# COMPACT_ATOMS: atom_id res chain seq x y z
N MET A 1 29.45 3.48 28.53
CA MET A 1 28.53 2.75 27.63
C MET A 1 27.79 3.77 26.78
N ALA A 2 28.38 4.18 25.65
CA ALA A 2 27.75 5.17 24.76
C ALA A 2 26.67 4.46 23.92
N GLY A 3 25.42 4.88 24.07
CA GLY A 3 24.30 4.35 23.29
C GLY A 3 24.52 4.65 21.80
N ARG A 4 24.49 3.61 20.96
CA ARG A 4 24.49 3.79 19.51
C ARG A 4 23.29 4.65 19.12
N SER A 5 23.56 5.76 18.42
CA SER A 5 22.54 6.52 17.70
C SER A 5 21.78 5.56 16.78
N ARG A 6 20.49 5.33 17.04
CA ARG A 6 19.61 4.62 16.11
C ARG A 6 19.23 5.61 15.01
N GLN A 7 19.78 5.40 13.82
CA GLN A 7 19.45 6.20 12.66
C GLN A 7 17.99 5.93 12.26
N TYR A 8 17.23 7.00 11.97
CA TYR A 8 15.87 6.86 11.46
C TYR A 8 15.92 6.15 10.10
N VAL A 9 15.21 5.03 10.00
CA VAL A 9 14.99 4.34 8.73
C VAL A 9 13.73 4.93 8.12
N PRO A 10 13.82 5.63 6.96
CA PRO A 10 12.64 6.20 6.34
C PRO A 10 11.65 5.11 5.97
N CYS A 11 10.42 5.25 6.46
CA CYS A 11 9.32 4.36 6.16
C CYS A 11 8.30 5.06 5.26
N THR A 12 7.54 4.28 4.47
CA THR A 12 6.41 4.80 3.69
C THR A 12 5.48 5.58 4.61
N MET A 13 5.25 6.86 4.28
CA MET A 13 4.31 7.71 5.00
C MET A 13 2.92 7.07 4.96
N MET A 14 2.24 7.08 6.10
CA MET A 14 0.89 6.56 6.23
C MET A 14 0.11 7.48 7.14
N ASN A 15 -1.12 7.81 6.73
CA ASN A 15 -2.11 8.46 7.55
C ASN A 15 -3.35 7.59 7.61
N ALA A 16 -3.84 7.33 8.80
CA ALA A 16 -5.14 6.71 9.02
C ALA A 16 -6.00 7.67 9.82
N SER A 17 -7.24 7.88 9.40
CA SER A 17 -8.13 8.83 10.04
C SER A 17 -9.59 8.40 9.89
N LEU A 18 -10.44 9.11 10.62
CA LEU A 18 -11.89 8.97 10.64
C LEU A 18 -12.48 10.36 10.39
N VAL A 19 -13.29 10.48 9.33
CA VAL A 19 -14.04 11.70 9.02
C VAL A 19 -15.51 11.31 8.96
N TYR A 20 -16.30 11.82 9.90
CA TYR A 20 -17.64 11.29 10.20
C TYR A 20 -17.57 9.78 10.48
N ASP A 21 -18.37 8.97 9.77
CA ASP A 21 -18.35 7.52 9.87
C ASP A 21 -17.43 6.86 8.82
N LEU A 22 -16.65 7.65 8.08
CA LEU A 22 -15.80 7.18 6.99
C LEU A 22 -14.35 7.00 7.46
N LYS A 23 -13.91 5.75 7.52
CA LYS A 23 -12.56 5.31 7.87
C LYS A 23 -11.71 5.27 6.61
N TYR A 24 -10.60 5.98 6.62
CA TYR A 24 -9.66 5.93 5.51
C TYR A 24 -8.21 5.74 5.94
N VAL A 25 -7.43 5.15 5.04
CA VAL A 25 -5.98 5.05 5.11
C VAL A 25 -5.40 5.56 3.80
N LEU A 26 -4.42 6.44 3.91
CA LEU A 26 -3.65 6.97 2.79
C LEU A 26 -2.19 6.63 3.00
N MET A 27 -1.51 6.19 1.94
CA MET A 27 -0.13 5.74 1.99
C MET A 27 0.69 6.32 0.84
N GLY A 28 1.97 6.60 1.12
CA GLY A 28 2.97 6.99 0.13
C GLY A 28 2.69 8.35 -0.50
N GLY A 29 2.86 8.44 -1.82
CA GLY A 29 2.55 9.61 -2.63
C GLY A 29 1.04 9.79 -2.79
N PHE A 30 0.60 11.05 -2.77
CA PHE A 30 -0.82 11.42 -2.87
C PHE A 30 -1.18 12.03 -4.24
N LEU A 31 -0.17 12.53 -4.97
CA LEU A 31 -0.39 13.14 -6.28
C LEU A 31 -0.61 12.05 -7.32
N ALA A 32 -1.88 11.83 -7.65
CA ALA A 32 -2.35 10.86 -8.64
C ALA A 32 -2.15 11.31 -10.10
N THR A 33 -1.49 12.45 -10.32
CA THR A 33 -1.44 13.11 -11.63
C THR A 33 -0.02 13.51 -11.99
N GLY A 34 0.49 12.88 -13.05
CA GLY A 34 1.75 13.15 -13.71
C GLY A 34 1.94 12.12 -14.83
N PRO A 35 2.69 12.42 -15.90
CA PRO A 35 2.77 11.58 -17.10
C PRO A 35 3.33 10.16 -16.87
N VAL A 36 3.78 9.85 -15.65
CA VAL A 36 4.51 8.63 -15.29
C VAL A 36 3.83 7.82 -14.19
N VAL A 37 2.67 8.29 -13.68
CA VAL A 37 1.96 7.63 -12.58
C VAL A 37 0.66 7.04 -13.11
N GLU A 38 0.55 5.73 -12.99
CA GLU A 38 -0.65 4.97 -13.30
C GLU A 38 -1.51 4.80 -12.05
N THR A 39 -2.82 4.79 -12.24
CA THR A 39 -3.79 4.55 -11.16
C THR A 39 -4.51 3.23 -11.41
N ILE A 40 -4.45 2.33 -10.43
CA ILE A 40 -5.23 1.08 -10.41
C ILE A 40 -6.36 1.27 -9.39
N VAL A 41 -7.60 1.02 -9.81
CA VAL A 41 -8.79 1.15 -8.97
C VAL A 41 -9.46 -0.21 -8.85
N ASP A 42 -9.94 -0.52 -7.65
CA ASP A 42 -10.72 -1.74 -7.40
C ASP A 42 -12.02 -1.69 -8.24
N ASP A 43 -12.26 -2.75 -9.01
CA ASP A 43 -13.42 -2.88 -9.89
C ASP A 43 -14.59 -3.65 -9.25
N SER A 44 -14.47 -3.98 -7.96
CA SER A 44 -15.54 -4.61 -7.21
C SER A 44 -16.82 -3.76 -7.20
N PRO A 45 -18.02 -4.37 -7.24
CA PRO A 45 -19.29 -3.67 -7.13
C PRO A 45 -19.32 -2.71 -5.95
N LEU A 46 -19.80 -1.48 -6.20
CA LEU A 46 -19.90 -0.44 -5.18
C LEU A 46 -20.71 -0.94 -3.98
N GLY A 47 -20.15 -0.84 -2.78
CA GLY A 47 -20.81 -1.25 -1.53
C GLY A 47 -20.69 -2.73 -1.19
N GLN A 48 -20.14 -3.58 -2.07
CA GLN A 48 -19.77 -4.96 -1.70
C GLN A 48 -18.54 -4.95 -0.77
N TYR A 49 -17.59 -4.07 -1.09
CA TYR A 49 -16.42 -3.76 -0.27
C TYR A 49 -16.25 -2.24 -0.19
N GLY A 50 -15.30 -1.79 0.64
CA GLY A 50 -14.85 -0.41 0.59
C GLY A 50 -14.10 -0.09 -0.72
N TYR A 51 -13.64 1.14 -0.85
CA TYR A 51 -12.89 1.61 -2.01
C TYR A 51 -11.39 1.43 -1.82
N ARG A 52 -10.71 0.91 -2.85
CA ARG A 52 -9.24 0.84 -2.91
C ARG A 52 -8.73 1.42 -4.22
N LYS A 53 -7.60 2.11 -4.10
CA LYS A 53 -6.86 2.66 -5.22
C LYS A 53 -5.37 2.59 -4.93
N LEU A 54 -4.58 2.21 -5.92
CA LEU A 54 -3.12 2.21 -5.87
C LEU A 54 -2.57 3.17 -6.91
N LEU A 55 -1.45 3.80 -6.58
CA LEU A 55 -0.63 4.57 -7.50
C LEU A 55 0.60 3.75 -7.83
N VAL A 56 0.85 3.55 -9.12
CA VAL A 56 1.98 2.77 -9.63
C VAL A 56 2.86 3.67 -10.48
N LYS A 57 4.17 3.57 -10.29
CA LYS A 57 5.17 4.26 -11.11
C LYS A 57 6.37 3.32 -11.28
N ASP A 58 6.91 3.24 -12.48
CA ASP A 58 8.06 2.37 -12.80
C ASP A 58 7.88 0.93 -12.29
N ASP A 59 6.67 0.39 -12.44
CA ASP A 59 6.28 -0.96 -12.00
C ASP A 59 6.38 -1.21 -10.48
N VAL A 60 6.35 -0.15 -9.65
CA VAL A 60 6.29 -0.26 -8.19
C VAL A 60 5.12 0.54 -7.62
N ILE A 61 4.57 0.08 -6.51
CA ILE A 61 3.55 0.84 -5.78
C ILE A 61 4.23 2.05 -5.13
N VAL A 62 3.72 3.24 -5.40
CA VAL A 62 4.21 4.51 -4.82
C VAL A 62 3.21 5.18 -3.91
N GLY A 63 1.95 4.76 -3.93
CA GLY A 63 0.92 5.27 -3.03
C GLY A 63 -0.36 4.46 -3.06
N GLY A 64 -1.27 4.75 -2.15
CA GLY A 64 -2.56 4.08 -2.09
C GLY A 64 -3.58 4.79 -1.23
N THR A 65 -4.85 4.58 -1.59
CA THR A 65 -6.03 5.11 -0.89
C THR A 65 -6.96 3.95 -0.59
N PHE A 66 -7.36 3.85 0.67
CA PHE A 66 -8.20 2.80 1.20
C PHE A 66 -9.31 3.47 2.01
N ILE A 67 -10.56 3.25 1.63
CA ILE A 67 -11.73 3.84 2.29
C ILE A 67 -12.68 2.70 2.62
N GLU A 68 -13.04 2.52 3.89
CA GLU A 68 -13.82 1.38 4.42
C GLU A 68 -13.24 -0.02 4.15
N ASP A 69 -12.20 -0.14 3.33
CA ASP A 69 -11.51 -1.39 3.05
C ASP A 69 -10.13 -1.40 3.71
N ARG A 70 -10.06 -2.03 4.89
CA ARG A 70 -8.82 -2.20 5.65
C ARG A 70 -8.11 -3.51 5.33
N ARG A 71 -8.50 -4.23 4.28
CA ARG A 71 -7.85 -5.50 3.93
C ARG A 71 -6.47 -5.20 3.34
N HIS A 72 -5.46 -5.89 3.86
CA HIS A 72 -4.10 -5.93 3.31
C HIS A 72 -3.37 -4.56 3.18
N PHE A 73 -3.86 -3.45 3.75
CA PHE A 73 -3.19 -2.14 3.68
C PHE A 73 -1.74 -2.18 4.19
N MET A 74 -1.47 -2.99 5.21
CA MET A 74 -0.11 -3.24 5.71
C MET A 74 0.77 -3.99 4.70
N ALA A 75 0.21 -4.96 3.98
CA ALA A 75 0.93 -5.68 2.92
C ALA A 75 1.33 -4.71 1.80
N TYR A 76 0.41 -3.83 1.36
CA TYR A 76 0.74 -2.79 0.39
C TYR A 76 1.81 -1.81 0.88
N ARG A 77 1.75 -1.41 2.16
CA ARG A 77 2.82 -0.60 2.77
C ARG A 77 4.17 -1.29 2.64
N GLN A 78 4.22 -2.59 2.91
CA GLN A 78 5.45 -3.38 2.83
C GLN A 78 5.95 -3.52 1.39
N LEU A 79 5.05 -3.72 0.41
CA LEU A 79 5.39 -3.70 -1.02
C LEU A 79 6.00 -2.35 -1.46
N MET A 80 5.45 -1.24 -0.98
CA MET A 80 6.01 0.11 -1.24
C MET A 80 7.41 0.27 -0.62
N GLN A 81 7.62 -0.20 0.62
CA GLN A 81 8.90 -0.12 1.32
C GLN A 81 9.99 -0.97 0.66
N THR A 82 9.62 -2.18 0.21
CA THR A 82 10.52 -3.14 -0.44
C THR A 82 10.68 -2.89 -1.94
N ARG A 83 9.89 -1.97 -2.51
CA ARG A 83 9.91 -1.61 -3.94
C ARG A 83 9.78 -2.83 -4.85
N VAL A 84 8.88 -3.74 -4.49
CA VAL A 84 8.58 -4.93 -5.29
C VAL A 84 8.09 -4.53 -6.67
N LYS A 85 8.65 -5.17 -7.69
CA LYS A 85 8.21 -5.06 -9.09
C LYS A 85 6.92 -5.85 -9.27
N LEU A 86 5.88 -5.17 -9.77
CA LEU A 86 4.54 -5.72 -9.82
C LEU A 86 4.38 -6.74 -10.95
N GLY A 87 4.99 -6.50 -12.11
CA GLY A 87 5.06 -7.42 -13.23
C GLY A 87 3.73 -8.14 -13.50
N GLU A 88 3.75 -9.46 -13.41
CA GLU A 88 2.61 -10.34 -13.70
C GLU A 88 1.45 -10.24 -12.68
N PHE A 89 1.69 -9.71 -11.49
CA PHE A 89 0.67 -9.64 -10.43
C PHE A 89 -0.18 -8.36 -10.50
N LYS A 90 0.24 -7.39 -11.32
CA LYS A 90 -0.32 -6.04 -11.36
C LYS A 90 -1.85 -6.01 -11.50
N ASP A 91 -2.38 -6.80 -12.44
CA ASP A 91 -3.82 -6.85 -12.73
C ASP A 91 -4.65 -7.56 -11.64
N ARG A 92 -3.96 -8.27 -10.75
CA ARG A 92 -4.57 -9.03 -9.65
C ARG A 92 -4.51 -8.28 -8.31
N LEU A 93 -3.68 -7.24 -8.18
CA LEU A 93 -3.41 -6.58 -6.91
C LEU A 93 -4.67 -6.25 -6.12
N LEU A 94 -5.67 -5.64 -6.76
CA LEU A 94 -6.90 -5.22 -6.08
C LEU A 94 -8.03 -6.26 -6.16
N LYS A 95 -7.80 -7.47 -6.69
CA LYS A 95 -8.84 -8.48 -6.76
C LYS A 95 -9.21 -8.99 -5.36
N PRO A 96 -10.50 -9.31 -5.10
CA PRO A 96 -10.94 -9.71 -3.76
C PRO A 96 -10.29 -11.00 -3.23
N ASP A 97 -9.84 -11.87 -4.12
CA ASP A 97 -9.23 -13.18 -3.83
C ASP A 97 -7.69 -13.15 -3.81
N PHE A 98 -7.09 -11.98 -4.06
CA PHE A 98 -5.65 -11.84 -4.13
C PHE A 98 -5.07 -11.36 -2.79
N ASP A 99 -4.06 -12.08 -2.29
CA ASP A 99 -3.30 -11.67 -1.11
C ASP A 99 -1.98 -10.98 -1.54
N PRO A 100 -1.82 -9.66 -1.32
CA PRO A 100 -0.60 -8.93 -1.68
C PRO A 100 0.66 -9.41 -0.95
N ASN A 101 0.51 -10.14 0.16
CA ASN A 101 1.67 -10.73 0.85
C ASN A 101 2.40 -11.77 -0.02
N LEU A 102 1.71 -12.38 -0.99
CA LEU A 102 2.32 -13.34 -1.93
C LEU A 102 3.37 -12.68 -2.84
N CYS A 103 3.33 -11.36 -2.99
CA CYS A 103 4.31 -10.60 -3.77
C CYS A 103 5.59 -10.29 -2.99
N LEU A 104 5.62 -10.53 -1.68
CA LEU A 104 6.76 -10.16 -0.85
C LEU A 104 7.95 -11.11 -1.09
N PRO A 105 9.18 -10.59 -1.15
CA PRO A 105 10.37 -11.43 -1.26
C PRO A 105 10.51 -12.32 -0.01
N ALA A 106 10.96 -13.57 -0.21
CA ALA A 106 11.24 -14.49 0.89
C ALA A 106 12.29 -13.89 1.83
N GLY A 107 12.00 -13.87 3.14
CA GLY A 107 12.86 -13.24 4.15
C GLY A 107 12.80 -11.71 4.17
N GLY A 108 11.84 -11.09 3.47
CA GLY A 108 11.55 -9.66 3.57
C GLY A 108 11.18 -9.26 4.99
N MET A 109 11.54 -8.02 5.38
CA MET A 109 11.38 -7.50 6.74
C MET A 109 10.03 -7.86 7.37
N ASP A 110 10.08 -8.76 8.35
CA ASP A 110 9.02 -9.05 9.32
C ASP A 110 8.76 -7.78 10.15
N TYR A 111 8.06 -6.80 9.59
CA TYR A 111 7.45 -5.74 10.40
C TYR A 111 6.21 -6.31 11.10
N TYR A 112 6.43 -7.29 11.99
CA TYR A 112 5.53 -7.52 13.11
C TYR A 112 5.65 -6.29 14.01
N PHE A 113 4.65 -5.41 13.98
CA PHE A 113 4.42 -4.52 15.11
C PHE A 113 3.82 -5.39 16.22
N PHE A 114 4.66 -5.70 17.23
CA PHE A 114 4.17 -5.98 18.58
C PHE A 114 3.56 -4.72 19.18
#